data_AF-A0A1X7HWQ3-F1
#
_entry.id   AF-A0A1X7HWQ3-F1
#
_cell.length_a   1.000
_cell.length_b   1.000
_cell.length_c   1.000
_cell.angle_alpha   90.00
_cell.angle_beta   90.00
_cell.angle_gamma   90.00
#
_symmetry.space_group_name_H-M   'P 1'
#
loop_
_entity.id
_entity.type
_entity.pdbx_description
1 polymer ?
#
loop_
_entity_poly.entity_id
_entity_poly.type
_entity_poly.pdbx_seq_one_letter_code
_entity_poly.pdbx_strand_id
1 'polypeptide(L)'
;MEIDALDLMGLTGVASPETWEVLRRNLAEPARRAETRRFRDLWEELGDTAPADADDIIAELRTLRGITDGVLPTLTPGDAPLTTRDITTRGAQSRALAELAGAL
;
A
#
# COMPACT_ATOMS: atom_id res chain seq x y z
N MET A 1 -4.98 -9.07 -10.46
CA MET A 1 -5.33 -8.02 -9.50
C MET A 1 -4.12 -7.22 -9.02
N GLU A 2 -2.98 -7.82 -8.62
CA GLU A 2 -1.72 -7.06 -8.42
C GLU A 2 -0.90 -6.91 -9.72
N ILE A 3 -0.86 -7.95 -10.57
CA ILE A 3 -0.13 -7.90 -11.86
C ILE A 3 -0.71 -6.82 -12.78
N ASP A 4 -2.03 -6.70 -12.85
CA ASP A 4 -2.70 -5.68 -13.68
C ASP A 4 -2.35 -4.25 -13.22
N ALA A 5 -2.16 -4.03 -11.91
CA ALA A 5 -1.75 -2.73 -11.37
C ALA A 5 -0.30 -2.41 -11.75
N LEU A 6 0.61 -3.40 -11.68
CA LEU A 6 1.98 -3.25 -12.13
C LEU A 6 2.05 -3.01 -13.64
N ASP A 7 1.29 -3.75 -14.43
CA ASP A 7 1.20 -3.55 -15.88
C ASP A 7 0.69 -2.14 -16.22
N LEU A 8 -0.34 -1.66 -15.51
CA LEU A 8 -0.83 -0.28 -15.66
C LEU A 8 0.25 0.75 -15.32
N MET A 9 1.01 0.55 -14.24
CA MET A 9 2.13 1.44 -13.88
C MET A 9 3.21 1.50 -14.97
N GLY A 10 3.48 0.37 -15.63
CA GLY A 10 4.39 0.31 -16.78
C GLY A 10 3.83 0.98 -18.03
N LEU A 11 2.57 0.72 -18.36
CA LEU A 11 1.90 1.26 -19.55
C LEU A 11 1.65 2.78 -19.49
N THR A 12 1.42 3.31 -18.29
CA THR A 12 1.16 4.74 -18.07
C THR A 12 2.43 5.57 -17.93
N GLY A 13 3.61 4.93 -17.87
CA GLY A 13 4.90 5.61 -17.69
C GLY A 13 5.13 6.17 -16.28
N VAL A 14 4.27 5.84 -15.31
CA VAL A 14 4.44 6.24 -13.91
C VAL A 14 5.63 5.53 -13.28
N ALA A 15 5.87 4.25 -13.61
CA ALA A 15 7.05 3.52 -13.19
C ALA A 15 8.26 3.84 -14.07
N SER A 16 9.36 4.28 -13.45
CA SER A 16 10.66 4.42 -14.13
C SER A 16 11.41 3.07 -14.18
N PRO A 17 12.51 2.95 -14.94
CA PRO A 17 13.38 1.78 -14.86
C PRO A 17 13.84 1.47 -13.42
N GLU A 18 14.13 2.51 -12.63
CA GLU A 18 14.55 2.39 -11.23
C GLU A 18 13.43 1.80 -10.35
N THR A 19 12.16 2.13 -10.60
CA THR A 19 11.01 1.52 -9.93
C THR A 19 11.05 0.00 -9.99
N TRP A 20 11.36 -0.55 -11.18
CA TRP A 20 11.43 -2.00 -11.39
C TRP A 20 12.63 -2.64 -10.70
N GLU A 21 13.75 -1.94 -10.61
CA GLU A 21 14.92 -2.41 -9.87
C GLU A 21 14.66 -2.49 -8.38
N VAL A 22 14.03 -1.46 -7.80
CA VAL A 22 13.61 -1.44 -6.39
C VAL A 22 12.64 -2.58 -6.10
N LEU A 23 11.58 -2.74 -6.90
CA LEU A 23 10.61 -3.83 -6.73
C LEU A 23 11.28 -5.21 -6.82
N ARG A 24 12.19 -5.41 -7.78
CA ARG A 24 12.90 -6.70 -7.93
C ARG A 24 13.78 -7.00 -6.72
N ARG A 25 14.51 -6.01 -6.20
CA ARG A 25 15.33 -6.15 -4.99
C ARG A 25 14.45 -6.53 -3.80
N ASN A 26 13.35 -5.81 -3.60
CA ASN A 26 12.47 -6.03 -2.46
C ASN A 26 11.75 -7.40 -2.55
N LEU A 27 11.38 -7.85 -3.75
CA LEU A 27 10.80 -9.18 -3.98
C LEU A 27 11.79 -10.32 -3.68
N ALA A 28 13.09 -10.12 -3.91
CA ALA A 28 14.10 -11.09 -3.56
C ALA A 28 14.27 -11.22 -2.03
N GLU A 29 13.93 -10.17 -1.28
CA GLU A 29 14.08 -10.13 0.18
C GLU A 29 12.95 -10.87 0.91
N PRO A 30 13.24 -11.90 1.72
CA PRO A 30 12.21 -12.63 2.48
C PRO A 30 11.44 -11.75 3.47
N ALA A 31 12.12 -10.81 4.13
CA ALA A 31 11.51 -9.94 5.13
C ALA A 31 10.43 -9.02 4.51
N ARG A 32 10.74 -8.34 3.39
CA ARG A 32 9.78 -7.51 2.65
C ARG A 32 8.54 -8.30 2.21
N ARG A 33 8.72 -9.54 1.75
CA ARG A 33 7.60 -10.43 1.39
C ARG A 33 6.76 -10.83 2.61
N ALA A 34 7.39 -11.05 3.76
CA ALA A 34 6.67 -11.33 5.00
C ALA A 34 5.84 -10.11 5.45
N GLU A 35 6.42 -8.91 5.40
CA GLU A 35 5.72 -7.66 5.71
C GLU A 35 4.52 -7.41 4.79
N THR A 36 4.65 -7.64 3.48
CA THR A 36 3.51 -7.50 2.55
C THR A 36 2.37 -8.45 2.88
N ARG A 37 2.67 -9.70 3.26
CA ARG A 37 1.64 -10.64 3.71
C ARG A 37 1.00 -10.18 5.02
N ARG A 38 1.80 -9.73 5.99
CA ARG A 38 1.31 -9.19 7.25
C ARG A 38 0.42 -7.97 7.04
N PHE A 39 0.80 -7.06 6.14
CA PHE A 39 -0.01 -5.91 5.77
C PHE A 39 -1.38 -6.35 5.23
N ARG A 40 -1.41 -7.34 4.32
CA ARG A 40 -2.65 -7.89 3.78
C ARG A 40 -3.53 -8.49 4.89
N ASP A 41 -2.95 -9.28 5.79
CA ASP A 41 -3.70 -9.93 6.86
C ASP A 41 -4.32 -8.88 7.80
N LEU A 42 -3.54 -7.88 8.22
CA LEU A 42 -4.03 -6.76 9.04
C LEU A 42 -5.08 -5.90 8.32
N TRP A 43 -4.92 -5.71 7.01
CA TRP A 43 -5.90 -4.98 6.20
C TRP A 43 -7.24 -5.71 6.15
N GLU A 44 -7.26 -7.03 6.01
CA GLU A 44 -8.49 -7.81 6.08
C GLU A 44 -9.10 -7.80 7.50
N GLU A 45 -8.26 -7.92 8.53
CA GLU A 45 -8.68 -7.83 9.94
C GLU A 45 -9.38 -6.49 10.24
N LEU A 46 -8.84 -5.36 9.75
CA LEU A 46 -9.52 -4.06 9.81
C LEU A 46 -10.90 -4.08 9.16
N GLY A 47 -11.07 -4.88 8.10
CA GLY A 47 -12.34 -4.99 7.39
C GLY A 47 -13.47 -5.58 8.24
N ASP A 48 -13.10 -6.37 9.24
CA ASP A 48 -14.01 -7.02 10.18
C ASP A 48 -13.99 -6.35 11.58
N THR A 49 -13.12 -5.35 11.77
CA THR A 49 -12.92 -4.65 13.06
C THR A 49 -13.76 -3.36 13.13
N ALA A 50 -14.34 -3.09 14.29
CA ALA A 50 -15.02 -1.82 14.53
C ALA A 50 -14.00 -0.66 14.60
N PRO A 51 -14.31 0.54 14.07
CA PRO A 51 -13.34 1.64 14.04
C PRO A 51 -12.74 2.05 15.39
N ALA A 52 -13.45 1.82 16.51
CA ALA A 52 -12.99 2.16 17.85
C ALA A 52 -11.89 1.22 18.37
N ASP A 53 -11.77 0.02 17.82
CA ASP A 53 -10.85 -1.03 18.29
C ASP A 53 -9.61 -1.17 17.38
N ALA A 54 -9.44 -0.28 16.41
CA ALA A 54 -8.48 -0.42 15.32
C ALA A 54 -7.08 0.17 15.60
N ASP A 55 -6.88 0.84 16.75
CA ASP A 55 -5.69 1.64 17.02
C ASP A 55 -4.38 0.83 16.89
N ASP A 56 -4.32 -0.34 17.51
CA ASP A 56 -3.13 -1.19 17.51
C ASP A 56 -2.83 -1.74 16.11
N ILE A 57 -3.88 -2.11 15.35
CA ILE A 57 -3.74 -2.60 13.98
C ILE A 57 -3.21 -1.49 13.06
N ILE A 58 -3.73 -0.27 13.18
CA ILE A 58 -3.27 0.90 12.41
C ILE A 58 -1.83 1.25 12.80
N ALA A 59 -1.50 1.20 14.09
CA ALA A 59 -0.14 1.43 14.57
C ALA A 59 0.86 0.42 13.98
N GLU A 60 0.50 -0.87 13.91
CA GLU A 60 1.33 -1.89 13.28
C GLU A 60 1.47 -1.65 11.77
N LEU A 61 0.37 -1.37 11.05
CA LEU A 61 0.38 -1.11 9.60
C LEU A 61 1.36 0.00 9.22
N ARG A 62 1.49 1.07 10.03
CA ARG A 62 2.44 2.18 9.81
C ARG A 62 3.91 1.75 9.81
N THR A 63 4.23 0.64 10.47
CA THR A 63 5.61 0.13 10.56
C THR A 63 6.01 -0.69 9.33
N LEU A 64 5.04 -1.26 8.63
CA LEU A 64 5.29 -2.12 7.49
C LEU A 64 5.63 -1.28 6.26
N ARG A 65 6.65 -1.70 5.51
CA ARG A 65 6.98 -1.08 4.22
C ARG A 65 6.72 -2.02 3.05
N GLY A 66 6.89 -3.33 3.29
CA GLY A 66 6.62 -4.36 2.30
C GLY A 66 7.47 -4.22 1.04
N ILE A 67 6.98 -4.81 -0.05
CA ILE A 67 7.65 -4.77 -1.36
C ILE A 67 7.71 -3.37 -1.99
N THR A 68 6.90 -2.43 -1.54
CA THR A 68 6.85 -1.05 -2.03
C THR A 68 7.85 -0.11 -1.35
N ASP A 69 8.69 -0.62 -0.45
CA ASP A 69 9.69 0.19 0.25
C ASP A 69 10.64 0.90 -0.74
N GLY A 70 10.74 2.22 -0.61
CA GLY A 70 11.56 3.03 -1.50
C GLY A 70 11.05 3.16 -2.95
N VAL A 71 9.82 2.73 -3.27
CA VAL A 71 9.24 2.89 -4.62
C VAL A 71 8.87 4.35 -4.91
N LEU A 72 8.27 5.06 -3.95
CA LEU A 72 7.72 6.41 -4.14
C LEU A 72 8.72 7.41 -4.79
N PRO A 73 10.00 7.49 -4.37
CA PRO A 73 10.97 8.42 -4.97
C PRO A 73 11.32 8.10 -6.43
N THR A 74 11.04 6.88 -6.90
CA THR A 74 11.37 6.42 -8.25
C THR A 74 10.23 6.66 -9.24
N LEU A 75 9.05 7.02 -8.77
CA LEU A 75 7.88 7.23 -9.60
C LEU A 75 7.99 8.56 -10.33
N THR A 76 7.57 8.58 -11.59
CA THR A 76 7.38 9.82 -12.34
C THR A 76 6.13 10.51 -11.78
N PRO A 77 6.22 11.77 -11.32
CA PRO A 77 5.05 12.50 -10.84
C PRO A 77 3.97 12.59 -11.91
N GLY A 78 2.73 12.34 -11.51
CA GLY A 78 1.56 12.47 -12.37
C GLY A 78 0.38 13.04 -11.59
N ASP A 79 -0.44 13.86 -12.25
CA ASP A 79 -1.66 14.40 -11.68
C ASP A 79 -2.83 13.48 -12.01
N ALA A 80 -2.99 12.44 -11.19
CA ALA A 80 -4.22 11.65 -11.14
C ALA A 80 -5.03 12.13 -9.92
N PRO A 81 -6.30 12.58 -10.09
CA PRO A 81 -7.12 13.07 -8.98
C PRO A 81 -7.67 11.90 -8.15
N LEU A 82 -6.80 11.03 -7.65
CA LEU A 82 -7.15 9.92 -6.78
C LEU A 82 -7.34 10.41 -5.35
N THR A 83 -8.36 9.88 -4.70
CA THR A 83 -8.74 10.18 -3.33
C THR A 83 -8.99 8.89 -2.57
N THR A 84 -9.05 8.97 -1.24
CA THR A 84 -9.40 7.81 -0.40
C THR A 84 -10.80 7.26 -0.69
N ARG A 85 -11.67 8.01 -1.38
CA ARG A 85 -13.01 7.59 -1.78
C ARG A 85 -13.03 6.65 -2.98
N ASP A 86 -11.94 6.58 -3.74
CA ASP A 86 -11.83 5.68 -4.89
C ASP A 86 -11.58 4.22 -4.49
N ILE A 87 -11.32 3.99 -3.19
CA ILE A 87 -11.12 2.66 -2.62
C ILE A 87 -12.37 2.24 -1.86
N THR A 88 -12.95 1.11 -2.26
CA THR A 88 -14.02 0.49 -1.47
C THR A 88 -13.42 -0.05 -0.17
N THR A 89 -13.92 0.43 0.96
CA THR A 89 -13.47 0.04 2.29
C THR A 89 -14.64 -0.49 3.12
N ARG A 90 -14.33 -1.34 4.09
CA ARG A 90 -15.28 -1.90 5.07
C ARG A 90 -14.69 -1.85 6.48
N GLY A 91 -15.54 -1.90 7.50
CA GLY A 91 -15.10 -1.84 8.90
C GLY A 91 -14.21 -0.62 9.18
N ALA A 92 -13.08 -0.85 9.83
CA ALA A 92 -12.08 0.15 10.19
C ALA A 92 -11.11 0.52 9.05
N GLN A 93 -11.18 -0.12 7.87
CA GLN A 93 -10.28 0.19 6.75
C GLN A 93 -10.39 1.65 6.27
N SER A 94 -11.60 2.23 6.33
CA SER A 94 -11.83 3.63 5.94
C SER A 94 -11.06 4.62 6.83
N ARG A 95 -11.05 4.37 8.14
CA ARG A 95 -10.27 5.12 9.13
C ARG A 95 -8.78 4.93 8.90
N ALA A 96 -8.32 3.69 8.77
CA ALA A 96 -6.91 3.39 8.52
C ALA A 96 -6.40 4.07 7.24
N LEU A 97 -7.19 4.02 6.16
CA LEU A 97 -6.85 4.67 4.89
C LEU A 97 -6.72 6.19 5.04
N ALA A 98 -7.65 6.84 5.74
CA ALA A 98 -7.58 8.27 5.99
C ALA A 98 -6.33 8.65 6.81
N GLU A 99 -6.02 7.88 7.85
CA GLU A 99 -4.83 8.11 8.68
C GLU A 99 -3.51 7.88 7.93
N LEU A 100 -3.42 6.83 7.09
CA LEU A 100 -2.21 6.51 6.33
C LEU A 100 -1.98 7.47 5.15
N ALA A 101 -3.06 7.97 4.54
CA ALA A 101 -3.00 8.97 3.48
C ALA A 101 -2.71 10.40 4.00
N GLY A 102 -2.61 10.60 5.32
CA GLY A 102 -2.44 11.93 5.93
C GLY A 102 -3.66 12.83 5.78
N ALA A 103 -4.86 12.24 5.66
CA ALA A 103 -6.13 12.95 5.49
C ALA A 103 -6.87 13.20 6.83
N LEU A 104 -6.21 12.94 7.96
CA LEU A 104 -6.64 13.19 9.34
C LEU A 104 -5.58 13.98 10.10
#